data_AF-A0A7S4NLF6-F1
#
_entry.id   AF-A0A7S4NLF6-F1
#
_cell.length_a   1.000
_cell.length_b   1.000
_cell.length_c   1.000
_cell.angle_alpha   90.00
_cell.angle_beta   90.00
_cell.angle_gamma   90.00
#
_symmetry.space_group_name_H-M   'P 1'
#
loop_
_entity.id
_entity.type
_entity.pdbx_description
1 polymer ?
#
loop_
_entity_poly.entity_id
_entity_poly.type
_entity_poly.pdbx_seq_one_letter_code
_entity_poly.pdbx_strand_id
1 'polypeptide(L)'
;DVSSLLRLNGETPQGSTADEKSLAALKFIASACSQLAQLRPELGPESSLSKRVMNMANQNLGIFLFEELVERFSAHSHSQVMQAGLHYIDVLAPGDGGLVLLLVGYFKLCDPREEEGRPLLVRGSIVIDVEVEEVEVKISQPFPSTRDPMLVVQHIER
;
A
#
# COMPACT_ATOMS: atom_id res chain seq x y z
N ASP A 1 -11.48 9.44 -5.79
CA ASP A 1 -10.01 9.35 -5.70
C ASP A 1 -9.48 8.07 -5.06
N VAL A 2 -10.13 7.49 -4.04
CA VAL A 2 -9.67 6.19 -3.45
C VAL A 2 -9.69 5.04 -4.48
N SER A 3 -10.64 5.05 -5.42
CA SER A 3 -10.80 3.98 -6.42
C SER A 3 -9.70 3.87 -7.47
N SER A 4 -8.91 4.93 -7.72
CA SER A 4 -7.74 4.86 -8.61
C SER A 4 -6.47 4.36 -7.91
N LEU A 5 -6.50 4.29 -6.58
CA LEU A 5 -5.36 3.88 -5.75
C LEU A 5 -5.49 2.42 -5.30
N LEU A 6 -6.67 1.82 -5.42
CA LEU A 6 -6.91 0.44 -5.06
C LEU A 6 -6.54 -0.51 -6.20
N ARG A 7 -5.85 -1.59 -5.86
CA ARG A 7 -5.53 -2.71 -6.74
C ARG A 7 -6.01 -4.02 -6.11
N LEU A 8 -6.28 -5.01 -6.96
CA LEU A 8 -6.66 -6.37 -6.59
C LEU A 8 -5.73 -7.31 -7.35
N ASN A 9 -4.90 -8.06 -6.63
CA ASN A 9 -3.87 -8.91 -7.25
C ASN A 9 -3.01 -8.18 -8.30
N GLY A 10 -2.61 -6.93 -8.02
CA GLY A 10 -1.80 -6.12 -8.94
C GLY A 10 -2.58 -5.33 -9.98
N GLU A 11 -3.87 -5.64 -10.19
CA GLU A 11 -4.68 -5.03 -11.25
C GLU A 11 -5.64 -3.96 -10.73
N THR A 12 -6.00 -3.00 -11.59
CA THR A 12 -7.05 -2.04 -11.26
C THR A 12 -8.41 -2.74 -11.25
N PRO A 13 -9.31 -2.47 -10.27
CA PRO A 13 -10.64 -3.05 -10.26
C PRO A 13 -11.38 -2.80 -11.59
N GLN A 14 -12.10 -3.82 -12.05
CA GLN A 14 -12.91 -3.73 -13.27
C GLN A 14 -14.08 -2.76 -13.07
N GLY A 15 -14.40 -1.98 -14.11
CA GLY A 15 -15.51 -1.03 -14.11
C GLY A 15 -15.19 0.25 -14.89
N SER A 16 -16.23 0.86 -15.46
CA SER A 16 -16.14 2.11 -16.21
C SER A 16 -16.30 3.32 -15.29
N THR A 17 -17.03 3.18 -14.19
CA THR A 17 -17.26 4.23 -13.19
C THR A 17 -16.54 3.95 -11.87
N ALA A 18 -16.36 4.98 -11.04
CA ALA A 18 -15.77 4.80 -9.70
C ALA A 18 -16.61 3.87 -8.81
N ASP A 19 -17.94 3.91 -8.94
CA ASP A 19 -18.85 3.08 -8.16
C ASP A 19 -18.78 1.62 -8.60
N GLU A 20 -18.71 1.35 -9.91
CA GLU A 20 -18.52 -0.01 -10.44
C GLU A 20 -17.21 -0.62 -9.97
N LYS A 21 -16.11 0.16 -10.02
CA LYS A 21 -14.80 -0.27 -9.51
C LYS A 21 -14.83 -0.56 -8.02
N SER A 22 -15.51 0.29 -7.25
CA SER A 22 -15.66 0.12 -5.80
C SER A 22 -16.48 -1.14 -5.49
N LEU A 23 -17.55 -1.38 -6.24
CA LEU A 23 -18.36 -2.59 -6.11
C LEU A 23 -17.57 -3.86 -6.48
N ALA A 24 -16.77 -3.82 -7.54
CA ALA A 24 -15.91 -4.93 -7.94
C ALA A 24 -14.89 -5.27 -6.85
N ALA A 25 -14.26 -4.25 -6.27
CA ALA A 25 -13.33 -4.42 -5.16
C ALA A 25 -14.01 -5.01 -3.91
N LEU A 26 -15.18 -4.50 -3.53
CA LEU A 26 -15.93 -5.03 -2.39
C LEU A 26 -16.31 -6.51 -2.59
N LYS A 27 -16.75 -6.89 -3.80
CA LYS A 27 -17.05 -8.28 -4.13
C LYS A 27 -15.82 -9.18 -4.04
N PHE A 28 -14.68 -8.70 -4.53
CA PHE A 28 -13.42 -9.42 -4.43
C PHE A 28 -13.01 -9.64 -2.97
N ILE A 29 -13.00 -8.58 -2.17
CA ILE A 29 -12.63 -8.64 -0.74
C ILE A 29 -13.55 -9.60 0.01
N ALA A 30 -14.87 -9.51 -0.20
CA ALA A 30 -15.83 -10.41 0.42
C ALA A 30 -15.57 -11.87 0.03
N SER A 31 -15.34 -12.14 -1.26
CA SER A 31 -15.01 -13.49 -1.73
C SER A 31 -13.72 -14.03 -1.12
N ALA A 32 -12.66 -13.23 -1.05
CA ALA A 32 -11.40 -13.61 -0.44
C ALA A 32 -11.55 -13.86 1.07
N CYS A 33 -12.29 -13.01 1.77
CA CYS A 33 -12.62 -13.22 3.20
C CYS A 33 -13.45 -14.48 3.41
N SER A 34 -14.37 -14.81 2.51
CA SER A 34 -15.17 -16.04 2.57
C SER A 34 -14.29 -17.28 2.45
N GLN A 35 -13.36 -17.29 1.49
CA GLN A 35 -12.40 -18.38 1.30
C GLN A 35 -11.48 -18.55 2.51
N LEU A 36 -10.92 -17.44 3.02
CA LEU A 36 -10.06 -17.47 4.20
C LEU A 36 -10.83 -17.96 5.44
N ALA A 37 -12.06 -17.50 5.67
CA ALA A 37 -12.88 -17.96 6.79
C ALA A 37 -13.26 -19.44 6.70
N GLN A 38 -13.40 -20.00 5.48
CA GLN A 38 -13.62 -21.45 5.29
C GLN A 38 -12.38 -22.27 5.64
N LEU A 39 -11.19 -21.77 5.28
CA LEU A 39 -9.92 -22.44 5.57
C LEU A 39 -9.50 -22.27 7.03
N ARG A 40 -9.84 -21.13 7.64
CA ARG A 40 -9.45 -20.71 9.00
C ARG A 40 -10.66 -20.22 9.80
N PRO A 41 -11.56 -21.12 10.23
CA PRO A 41 -12.80 -20.74 10.93
C PRO A 41 -12.58 -19.98 12.25
N GLU A 42 -11.40 -20.12 12.87
CA GLU A 42 -11.02 -19.43 14.10
C GLU A 42 -10.88 -17.90 13.93
N LEU A 43 -10.74 -17.41 12.68
CA LEU A 43 -10.74 -15.99 12.37
C LEU A 43 -12.13 -15.36 12.48
N GLY A 44 -13.17 -16.18 12.70
CA GLY A 44 -14.53 -15.76 12.92
C GLY A 44 -15.36 -15.62 11.63
N PRO A 45 -16.54 -15.01 11.72
CA PRO A 45 -17.46 -14.92 10.58
C PRO A 45 -16.92 -14.00 9.48
N GLU A 46 -17.18 -14.35 8.21
CA GLU A 46 -16.77 -13.60 7.00
C GLU A 46 -17.06 -12.09 7.09
N SER A 47 -18.22 -11.72 7.63
CA SER A 47 -18.63 -10.32 7.74
C SER A 47 -17.79 -9.54 8.76
N SER A 48 -17.27 -10.21 9.80
CA SER A 48 -16.34 -9.62 10.76
C SER A 48 -14.96 -9.46 10.11
N LEU A 49 -14.50 -10.50 9.42
CA LEU A 49 -13.21 -10.48 8.72
C LEU A 49 -13.16 -9.40 7.64
N SER A 50 -14.21 -9.29 6.82
CA SER A 50 -14.33 -8.25 5.79
C SER A 50 -14.25 -6.84 6.39
N LYS A 51 -14.95 -6.59 7.51
CA LYS A 51 -14.87 -5.30 8.22
C LYS A 51 -13.46 -5.04 8.74
N ARG A 52 -12.80 -6.06 9.29
CA ARG A 52 -11.45 -5.97 9.82
C ARG A 52 -10.43 -5.65 8.71
N VAL A 53 -10.52 -6.32 7.57
CA VAL A 53 -9.71 -6.04 6.36
C VAL A 53 -9.92 -4.61 5.87
N MET A 54 -11.17 -4.16 5.76
CA MET A 54 -11.47 -2.78 5.36
C MET A 54 -10.94 -1.75 6.35
N ASN A 55 -10.97 -2.05 7.66
CA ASN A 55 -10.40 -1.20 8.69
C ASN A 55 -8.87 -1.15 8.60
N MET A 56 -8.22 -2.28 8.30
CA MET A 56 -6.77 -2.31 8.06
C MET A 56 -6.41 -1.50 6.81
N ALA A 57 -7.15 -1.66 5.71
CA ALA A 57 -6.90 -1.00 4.43
C ALA A 57 -7.32 0.49 4.37
N ASN A 58 -7.30 1.19 5.51
CA ASN A 58 -7.76 2.58 5.60
C ASN A 58 -6.61 3.60 5.44
N GLN A 59 -6.97 4.89 5.43
CA GLN A 59 -6.02 6.00 5.24
C GLN A 59 -4.96 6.10 6.34
N ASN A 60 -5.18 5.52 7.53
CA ASN A 60 -4.21 5.58 8.63
C ASN A 60 -2.94 4.79 8.31
N LEU A 61 -2.96 3.80 7.40
CA LEU A 61 -1.75 3.14 6.95
C LEU A 61 -0.80 4.09 6.20
N GLY A 62 -1.36 5.02 5.43
CA GLY A 62 -0.56 6.04 4.73
C GLY A 62 0.12 6.99 5.70
N ILE A 63 -0.59 7.37 6.78
CA ILE A 63 -0.05 8.21 7.86
C ILE A 63 1.04 7.45 8.61
N PHE A 64 0.77 6.21 9.02
CA PHE A 64 1.74 5.36 9.72
C PHE A 64 3.02 5.17 8.91
N LEU A 65 2.91 4.88 7.60
CA LEU A 65 4.09 4.76 6.73
C LEU A 65 4.89 6.08 6.63
N PHE A 66 4.20 7.21 6.59
CA PHE A 66 4.84 8.52 6.56
C PHE A 66 5.60 8.81 7.87
N GLU A 67 5.00 8.48 9.02
CA GLU A 67 5.63 8.64 10.34
C GLU A 67 6.90 7.79 10.46
N GLU A 68 6.86 6.52 10.03
CA GLU A 68 8.03 5.63 9.99
C GLU A 68 9.17 6.20 9.12
N LEU A 69 8.83 6.81 7.99
CA LEU A 69 9.80 7.47 7.11
C LEU A 69 10.41 8.71 7.77
N VAL A 70 9.58 9.54 8.42
CA VAL A 70 10.04 10.71 9.15
C VAL A 70 10.96 10.28 10.27
N GLU A 71 10.62 9.29 11.09
CA GLU A 71 11.47 8.80 12.16
C GLU A 71 12.83 8.32 11.64
N ARG A 72 12.82 7.50 10.57
CA ARG A 72 14.04 6.95 9.97
C ARG A 72 15.01 8.02 9.44
N PHE A 73 14.49 9.06 8.80
CA PHE A 73 15.32 10.06 8.11
C PHE A 73 15.52 11.36 8.89
N SER A 74 14.65 11.70 9.85
CA SER A 74 14.78 12.91 10.68
C SER A 74 16.01 12.90 11.60
N ALA A 75 16.46 11.72 12.01
CA ALA A 75 17.62 11.57 12.91
C ALA A 75 18.98 11.68 12.20
N HIS A 76 19.05 11.55 10.86
CA HIS A 76 20.32 11.31 10.16
C HIS A 76 20.64 12.27 9.02
N SER A 77 19.67 13.05 8.55
CA SER A 77 19.91 14.05 7.51
C SER A 77 18.96 15.22 7.77
N HIS A 78 19.34 16.44 7.38
CA HIS A 78 18.45 17.61 7.44
C HIS A 78 17.27 17.50 6.46
N SER A 79 16.91 16.29 6.04
CA SER A 79 15.96 16.01 5.00
C SER A 79 14.52 16.09 5.51
N GLN A 80 13.67 16.74 4.74
CA GLN A 80 12.23 16.71 4.87
C GLN A 80 11.66 15.59 3.99
N VAL A 81 10.74 14.82 4.55
CA VAL A 81 9.98 13.80 3.81
C VAL A 81 8.74 14.47 3.20
N MET A 82 8.59 14.38 1.88
CA MET A 82 7.43 14.90 1.15
C MET A 82 6.77 13.80 0.32
N GLN A 83 5.45 13.80 0.21
CA GLN A 83 4.75 12.81 -0.62
C GLN A 83 5.04 13.04 -2.12
N ALA A 84 5.40 11.98 -2.85
CA ALA A 84 5.71 12.08 -4.29
C ALA A 84 4.47 11.89 -5.21
N GLY A 85 3.29 11.67 -4.62
CA GLY A 85 2.03 11.51 -5.35
C GLY A 85 1.72 10.09 -5.85
N LEU A 86 2.62 9.13 -5.67
CA LEU A 86 2.39 7.73 -6.05
C LEU A 86 2.19 6.87 -4.80
N HIS A 87 0.94 6.45 -4.58
CA HIS A 87 0.60 5.46 -3.57
C HIS A 87 -0.51 4.55 -4.09
N TYR A 88 -0.49 3.30 -3.68
CA TYR A 88 -1.58 2.37 -3.94
C TYR A 88 -1.72 1.38 -2.78
N ILE A 89 -2.93 0.90 -2.59
CA ILE A 89 -3.24 -0.23 -1.72
C ILE A 89 -3.60 -1.38 -2.63
N ASP A 90 -2.96 -2.52 -2.46
CA ASP A 90 -3.25 -3.75 -3.17
C ASP A 90 -3.79 -4.78 -2.19
N VAL A 91 -4.90 -5.42 -2.56
CA VAL A 91 -5.45 -6.56 -1.84
C VAL A 91 -5.06 -7.81 -2.61
N LEU A 92 -4.15 -8.58 -2.04
CA LEU A 92 -3.61 -9.79 -2.64
C LEU A 92 -4.31 -11.00 -2.02
N ALA A 93 -4.92 -11.83 -2.86
CA ALA A 93 -5.53 -13.10 -2.49
C ALA A 93 -4.88 -14.21 -3.34
N PRO A 94 -3.69 -14.73 -2.95
CA PRO A 94 -2.90 -15.70 -3.71
C PRO A 94 -3.57 -17.06 -4.01
N GLY A 95 -4.82 -17.28 -3.62
CA GLY A 95 -5.64 -18.44 -4.00
C GLY A 95 -5.37 -19.71 -3.18
N ASP A 96 -4.33 -19.72 -2.35
CA ASP A 96 -4.03 -20.75 -1.34
C ASP A 96 -4.72 -20.48 0.01
N GLY A 97 -5.57 -19.45 0.08
CA GLY A 97 -6.25 -19.01 1.29
C GLY A 97 -5.65 -17.78 1.94
N GLY A 98 -4.47 -17.34 1.52
CA GLY A 98 -3.86 -16.13 2.04
C GLY A 98 -4.64 -14.87 1.67
N LEU A 99 -4.62 -13.88 2.55
CA LEU A 99 -5.07 -12.52 2.27
C LEU A 99 -4.03 -11.54 2.80
N VAL A 100 -3.45 -10.76 1.90
CA VAL A 100 -2.40 -9.79 2.22
C VAL A 100 -2.81 -8.41 1.75
N LEU A 101 -2.62 -7.41 2.61
CA LEU A 101 -2.77 -6.01 2.24
C LEU A 101 -1.39 -5.40 2.03
N LEU A 102 -1.18 -4.83 0.85
CA LEU A 102 0.07 -4.18 0.50
C LEU A 102 -0.20 -2.70 0.25
N LEU A 103 0.29 -1.83 1.13
CA LEU A 103 0.41 -0.40 0.84
C LEU A 103 1.81 -0.14 0.27
N VAL A 104 1.90 0.56 -0.85
CA VAL A 104 3.16 1.10 -1.36
C VAL A 104 3.03 2.60 -1.55
N GLY A 105 4.04 3.35 -1.11
CA GLY A 105 4.12 4.79 -1.28
C GLY A 105 5.52 5.24 -1.70
N TYR A 106 5.59 6.26 -2.55
CA TYR A 106 6.82 6.95 -2.89
C TYR A 106 6.86 8.33 -2.24
N PHE A 107 8.04 8.67 -1.75
CA PHE A 107 8.30 9.90 -1.01
C PHE A 107 9.59 10.53 -1.54
N LYS A 108 9.62 11.85 -1.52
CA LYS A 108 10.80 12.67 -1.81
C LYS A 108 11.48 13.00 -0.49
N LEU A 109 12.80 12.85 -0.46
CA LEU A 109 13.65 13.41 0.57
C LEU A 109 14.27 14.69 -0.02
N CYS A 110 13.95 15.82 0.60
CA CYS A 110 14.42 17.14 0.19
C CYS A 110 15.31 17.72 1.29
N ASP A 111 16.49 18.24 0.96
CA ASP A 111 17.20 19.11 1.91
C ASP A 111 16.62 20.52 1.78
N PRO A 112 15.97 21.08 2.83
CA PRO A 112 15.38 22.41 2.78
C PRO A 112 16.41 23.53 2.61
N ARG A 113 17.71 23.22 2.71
CA ARG A 113 18.82 24.17 2.49
C ARG A 113 19.28 24.23 1.04
N GLU A 114 18.92 23.23 0.24
CA GLU A 114 19.29 23.17 -1.17
C GLU A 114 18.07 23.53 -2.03
N GLU A 115 17.93 24.80 -2.43
CA GLU A 115 16.84 25.26 -3.31
C GLU A 115 16.82 24.55 -4.68
N GLU A 116 17.98 24.12 -5.18
CA GLU A 116 18.14 23.45 -6.48
C GLU A 116 18.52 21.96 -6.36
N GLY A 117 18.58 21.41 -5.14
CA GLY A 117 18.92 20.02 -4.89
C GLY A 117 17.90 19.09 -5.55
N ARG A 118 18.36 18.13 -6.37
CA ARG A 118 17.45 17.11 -6.92
C ARG A 118 16.97 16.22 -5.77
N PRO A 119 15.66 16.12 -5.53
CA PRO A 119 15.17 15.30 -4.42
C PRO A 119 15.56 13.84 -4.62
N LEU A 120 15.92 13.15 -3.54
CA LEU A 120 16.05 11.71 -3.54
C LEU A 120 14.66 11.09 -3.40
N LEU A 121 14.43 9.95 -4.04
CA LEU A 121 13.22 9.18 -3.87
C LEU A 121 13.45 8.04 -2.89
N VAL A 122 12.42 7.74 -2.11
CA VAL A 122 12.33 6.56 -1.26
C VAL A 122 11.00 5.89 -1.51
N ARG A 123 11.04 4.57 -1.67
CA ARG A 123 9.87 3.70 -1.61
C ARG A 123 9.71 3.19 -0.18
N GLY A 124 8.51 3.40 0.37
CA GLY A 124 8.03 2.74 1.57
C GLY A 124 6.94 1.72 1.21
N SER A 125 6.84 0.64 1.96
CA SER A 125 5.72 -0.30 1.86
C SER A 125 5.35 -0.89 3.20
N ILE A 126 4.06 -1.12 3.39
CA ILE A 126 3.50 -1.89 4.51
C ILE A 126 2.89 -3.15 3.93
N VAL A 127 3.25 -4.29 4.50
CA VAL A 127 2.63 -5.58 4.21
C VAL A 127 1.89 -6.02 5.47
N ILE A 128 0.61 -6.35 5.34
CA ILE A 128 -0.20 -6.88 6.43
C ILE A 128 -0.66 -8.27 6.02
N ASP A 129 -0.21 -9.28 6.74
CA ASP A 129 -0.77 -10.61 6.65
C ASP A 129 -2.03 -10.67 7.52
N VAL A 130 -3.20 -10.82 6.89
CA VAL A 130 -4.48 -10.79 7.59
C VAL A 130 -4.68 -12.01 8.48
N GLU A 131 -4.08 -13.14 8.10
CA GLU A 131 -4.23 -14.42 8.79
C GLU A 131 -3.52 -14.41 10.14
N VAL A 132 -2.26 -13.98 10.16
CA VAL A 132 -1.45 -13.93 11.39
C VAL A 132 -1.45 -12.55 12.07
N GLU A 133 -2.12 -11.58 11.47
CA GLU A 133 -2.16 -10.17 11.91
C GLU A 133 -0.78 -9.49 11.99
N GLU A 134 0.19 -9.99 11.24
CA GLU A 134 1.55 -9.44 11.24
C GLU A 134 1.65 -8.24 10.29
N VAL A 135 2.35 -7.20 10.75
CA VAL A 135 2.61 -5.99 9.99
C VAL A 135 4.11 -5.87 9.76
N GLU A 136 4.51 -5.79 8.50
CA GLU A 136 5.90 -5.60 8.08
C GLU A 136 6.06 -4.27 7.35
N VAL A 137 6.97 -3.43 7.82
CA VAL A 137 7.31 -2.16 7.17
C VAL A 137 8.67 -2.28 6.47
N LYS A 138 8.71 -1.97 5.17
CA LYS A 138 9.95 -1.93 4.37
C LYS A 138 10.17 -0.55 3.82
N ILE A 139 11.34 0.00 4.08
CA ILE A 139 11.79 1.28 3.54
C ILE A 139 13.07 1.04 2.74
N SER A 140 13.02 1.39 1.46
CA SER A 140 14.17 1.32 0.56
C SER A 140 15.27 2.33 0.92
N GLN A 141 16.48 2.10 0.42
CA GLN A 141 17.53 3.13 0.44
C GLN A 141 17.16 4.29 -0.49
N PRO A 142 17.53 5.54 -0.17
CA PRO A 142 17.31 6.68 -1.05
C PRO A 142 17.99 6.48 -2.42
N PHE A 143 17.30 6.85 -3.50
CA PHE A 143 17.83 6.78 -4.87
C PHE A 143 17.54 8.07 -5.65
N PRO A 144 18.36 8.45 -6.64
CA PRO A 144 18.15 9.68 -7.40
C PRO A 144 16.82 9.68 -8.16
N SER A 145 16.12 10.82 -8.16
CA SER A 145 14.89 11.05 -8.95
C SER A 145 15.10 11.06 -10.49
N THR A 146 16.17 10.45 -11.02
CA THR A 146 16.50 10.46 -12.46
C THR A 146 15.60 9.56 -13.31
N ARG A 147 14.70 8.79 -12.68
CA ARG A 147 13.66 8.02 -13.35
C ARG A 147 12.35 8.72 -13.11
N ASP A 148 11.60 8.97 -14.18
CA ASP A 148 10.19 9.34 -14.10
C ASP A 148 9.52 8.40 -13.07
N PRO A 149 8.84 8.90 -12.03
CA PRO A 149 8.20 8.05 -11.01
C PRO A 149 7.29 6.98 -11.64
N MET A 150 6.75 7.24 -12.84
CA MET A 150 5.98 6.28 -13.63
C MET A 150 6.79 5.08 -14.17
N LEU A 151 8.09 5.24 -14.42
CA LEU A 151 8.97 4.16 -14.90
C LEU A 151 9.40 3.18 -13.80
N VAL A 152 9.26 3.54 -12.52
CA VAL A 152 9.57 2.62 -11.40
C VAL A 152 8.51 1.52 -11.28
N VAL A 153 7.28 1.79 -11.72
CA VAL A 153 6.17 0.81 -11.71
C VAL A 153 6.43 -0.34 -12.70
N GLN A 154 7.10 -0.08 -13.82
CA GLN A 154 7.34 -1.09 -14.87
C GLN A 154 8.47 -2.10 -14.57
N HIS A 155 9.26 -1.90 -13.51
CA HIS A 155 10.36 -2.81 -13.15
C HIS A 155 10.01 -3.81 -12.03
N ILE A 156 8.79 -3.76 -11.49
CA ILE A 156 8.29 -4.72 -10.50
C ILE A 156 7.52 -5.88 -11.19
N GLU A 157 7.20 -5.76 -12.48
CA GLU A 157 6.49 -6.77 -13.29
C GLU A 157 7.45 -7.66 -14.12
N ARG A 158 8.67 -7.94 -13.64
CA ARG A 158 9.58 -8.93 -14.24
C ARG A 158 10.22 -9.84 -13.21
#